data_AF-A0A7H4MRX4-F1
#
_entry.id   AF-A0A7H4MRX4-F1
#
_cell.length_a   1.000
_cell.length_b   1.000
_cell.length_c   1.000
_cell.angle_alpha   90.00
_cell.angle_beta   90.00
_cell.angle_gamma   90.00
#
_symmetry.space_group_name_H-M   'P 1'
#
loop_
_entity.id
_entity.type
_entity.pdbx_description
1 polymer ?
#
loop_
_entity_poly.entity_id
_entity_poly.type
_entity_poly.pdbx_seq_one_letter_code
_entity_poly.pdbx_strand_id
1 'polypeptide(L)'
;MNTKITEDNILSRNDIAVRYVFQKMFSPQGTLVAVECLSRFDNLTVSPEYFFRHATAAVRERIFLEQLALIEKHKEWFLHNNISATINVDDHILNLLRQKEIKDKIAALHLRPFRSDRKR
;
A
#
# COMPACT_ATOMS: atom_id res chain seq x y z
N MET A 1 6.00 -13.31 -27.53
CA MET A 1 4.54 -13.31 -27.71
C MET A 1 4.05 -11.92 -27.39
N ASN A 2 3.37 -11.27 -28.34
CA ASN A 2 2.94 -9.87 -28.27
C ASN A 2 1.53 -9.84 -27.67
N THR A 3 1.39 -9.63 -26.37
CA THR A 3 0.07 -9.41 -25.76
C THR A 3 -0.36 -7.98 -26.05
N LYS A 4 -1.16 -7.83 -27.11
CA LYS A 4 -1.99 -6.64 -27.31
C LYS A 4 -2.84 -6.45 -26.05
N ILE A 5 -2.54 -5.40 -25.30
CA ILE A 5 -3.36 -4.95 -24.19
C ILE A 5 -4.63 -4.38 -24.83
N THR A 6 -5.69 -5.18 -24.90
CA THR A 6 -7.04 -4.68 -25.16
C THR A 6 -7.56 -3.98 -23.91
N GLU A 7 -8.26 -2.87 -24.11
CA GLU A 7 -8.71 -1.91 -23.09
C GLU A 7 -9.66 -2.49 -22.02
N ASP A 8 -10.05 -3.77 -22.13
CA ASP A 8 -10.92 -4.49 -21.20
C ASP A 8 -10.22 -5.53 -20.31
N ASN A 9 -8.88 -5.63 -20.34
CA ASN A 9 -8.15 -6.56 -19.47
C ASN A 9 -8.09 -6.03 -18.02
N ILE A 10 -9.19 -6.24 -17.29
CA ILE A 10 -9.21 -6.17 -15.83
C ILE A 10 -8.21 -7.22 -15.31
N LEU A 11 -7.01 -6.78 -14.95
CA LEU A 11 -6.00 -7.65 -14.34
C LEU A 11 -6.54 -8.20 -13.01
N SER A 12 -6.75 -9.51 -12.93
CA SER A 12 -7.14 -10.18 -11.69
C SER A 12 -5.92 -10.35 -10.78
N ARG A 13 -6.14 -10.47 -9.46
CA ARG A 13 -5.07 -10.66 -8.46
C ARG A 13 -4.16 -11.85 -8.78
N ASN A 14 -4.71 -12.91 -9.39
CA ASN A 14 -3.96 -14.11 -9.76
C ASN A 14 -3.04 -13.88 -10.96
N ASP A 15 -3.32 -12.86 -11.77
CA ASP A 15 -2.52 -12.51 -12.95
C ASP A 15 -1.33 -11.60 -12.57
N ILE A 16 -1.21 -11.26 -11.28
CA ILE A 16 -0.27 -10.25 -10.79
C ILE A 16 0.66 -10.86 -9.73
N ALA A 17 1.92 -11.04 -10.10
CA ALA A 17 2.99 -11.30 -9.14
C ALA A 17 3.35 -9.97 -8.43
N VAL A 18 2.78 -9.75 -7.24
CA VAL A 18 3.09 -8.59 -6.39
C VAL A 18 3.78 -9.03 -5.10
N ARG A 19 4.86 -8.34 -4.77
CA ARG A 19 5.55 -8.43 -3.48
C ARG A 19 5.52 -7.08 -2.78
N TYR A 20 5.52 -7.11 -1.45
CA TYR A 20 5.47 -5.92 -0.61
C TYR A 20 6.84 -5.66 -0.01
N VAL A 21 7.27 -4.40 -0.06
CA VAL A 21 8.59 -3.97 0.44
C VAL A 21 8.45 -2.73 1.30
N PHE A 22 9.38 -2.55 2.24
CA PHE A 22 9.48 -1.35 3.06
C PHE A 22 10.60 -0.46 2.53
N GLN A 23 10.24 0.73 2.06
CA GLN A 23 11.21 1.79 1.75
C GLN A 23 11.51 2.58 3.01
N LYS A 24 12.80 2.62 3.40
CA LYS A 24 13.26 3.32 4.61
C LYS A 24 13.19 4.84 4.43
N MET A 25 12.80 5.53 5.49
CA MET A 25 12.81 6.99 5.60
C MET A 25 13.64 7.40 6.82
N PHE A 26 14.62 8.28 6.59
CA PHE A 26 15.59 8.69 7.61
C PHE A 26 15.39 10.16 7.99
N SER A 27 15.69 10.50 9.25
CA SER A 27 15.82 11.88 9.69
C SER A 27 17.05 12.53 9.03
N PRO A 28 17.18 13.87 9.10
CA PRO A 28 18.40 14.56 8.67
C PRO A 28 19.68 14.07 9.37
N GLN A 29 19.54 13.46 10.56
CA GLN A 29 20.64 12.90 11.35
C GLN A 29 20.96 11.44 10.96
N GLY A 30 20.26 10.86 9.97
CA GLY A 30 20.47 9.49 9.51
C GLY A 30 19.77 8.42 10.35
N THR A 31 18.94 8.80 11.31
CA THR A 31 18.15 7.87 12.12
C THR A 31 16.96 7.35 11.31
N LEU A 32 16.72 6.04 11.28
CA LEU A 32 15.50 5.49 10.69
C LEU A 32 14.30 5.98 11.50
N VAL A 33 13.32 6.62 10.87
CA VAL A 33 12.13 7.17 11.56
C VAL A 33 10.83 6.60 11.04
N ALA A 34 10.80 6.20 9.76
CA ALA A 34 9.63 5.62 9.16
C ALA A 34 9.99 4.64 8.04
N VAL A 35 9.01 3.84 7.64
CA VAL A 35 9.03 3.07 6.40
C VAL A 35 7.76 3.29 5.61
N GLU A 36 7.88 3.32 4.29
CA GLU A 36 6.75 3.31 3.37
C GLU A 36 6.57 1.90 2.80
N CYS A 37 5.39 1.32 3.02
CA CYS A 37 5.02 0.02 2.47
C CYS A 37 4.60 0.20 1.01
N LEU A 38 5.37 -0.38 0.10
CA LEU A 38 5.18 -0.25 -1.34
C LEU A 38 4.88 -1.60 -1.98
N SER A 39 4.06 -1.56 -3.01
CA SER A 39 3.87 -2.68 -3.93
C SER A 39 4.98 -2.69 -4.97
N ARG A 40 5.57 -3.87 -5.20
CA ARG A 40 6.49 -4.15 -6.31
C ARG A 40 5.89 -5.26 -7.14
N PHE A 41 5.72 -4.97 -8.41
CA PHE A 41 5.17 -5.92 -9.36
C PHE A 41 6.32 -6.57 -10.10
N ASP A 42 6.42 -7.89 -10.00
CA ASP A 42 7.40 -8.66 -10.73
C ASP A 42 6.80 -8.98 -12.11
N ASN A 43 7.53 -8.72 -13.19
CA ASN A 43 7.15 -9.00 -14.58
C ASN A 43 5.95 -8.22 -15.16
N LEU A 44 5.57 -7.08 -14.58
CA LEU A 44 4.60 -6.18 -15.19
C LEU A 44 5.29 -5.24 -16.18
N THR A 45 4.77 -5.19 -17.42
CA THR A 45 5.27 -4.32 -18.50
C THR A 45 4.82 -2.86 -18.36
N VAL A 46 3.85 -2.60 -17.47
CA VAL A 46 3.33 -1.25 -17.21
C VAL A 46 3.82 -0.73 -15.86
N SER A 47 3.86 0.59 -15.71
CA SER A 47 4.25 1.23 -14.45
C SER A 47 3.21 0.94 -13.34
N PRO A 48 3.63 0.93 -12.06
CA PRO A 48 2.69 0.80 -10.94
C PRO A 48 1.57 1.85 -10.97
N GLU A 49 1.87 3.09 -11.36
CA GLU A 49 0.87 4.15 -11.48
C GLU A 49 -0.19 3.80 -12.54
N TYR A 50 0.24 3.33 -13.71
CA TYR A 50 -0.67 2.89 -14.77
C TYR A 50 -1.53 1.72 -14.28
N PHE A 51 -0.91 0.74 -13.61
CA PHE A 51 -1.63 -0.38 -13.02
C PHE A 51 -2.73 0.08 -12.05
N PHE A 52 -2.39 0.90 -11.05
CA PHE A 52 -3.37 1.34 -10.03
C PHE A 52 -4.48 2.21 -10.62
N ARG A 53 -4.21 2.95 -11.70
CA ARG A 53 -5.24 3.73 -12.42
C ARG A 53 -6.31 2.85 -13.08
N HIS A 54 -5.95 1.64 -13.52
CA HIS A 54 -6.85 0.73 -14.24
C HIS A 54 -7.28 -0.49 -13.42
N ALA A 55 -6.69 -0.71 -12.25
CA ALA A 55 -7.07 -1.77 -11.33
C ALA A 55 -8.49 -1.56 -10.79
N THR A 56 -9.26 -2.65 -10.73
CA THR A 56 -10.60 -2.62 -10.11
C THR A 56 -10.52 -2.27 -8.64
N ALA A 57 -11.63 -1.77 -8.10
CA ALA A 57 -11.80 -1.51 -6.67
C ALA A 57 -11.40 -2.74 -5.82
N ALA A 58 -11.90 -3.93 -6.17
CA ALA A 58 -11.61 -5.17 -5.46
C ALA A 58 -10.10 -5.51 -5.40
N VAL A 59 -9.37 -5.29 -6.50
CA VAL A 59 -7.92 -5.54 -6.53
C VAL A 59 -7.17 -4.52 -5.65
N ARG A 60 -7.56 -3.25 -5.72
CA ARG A 60 -6.98 -2.19 -4.88
C ARG A 60 -7.23 -2.43 -3.40
N GLU A 61 -8.45 -2.80 -3.03
CA GLU A 61 -8.81 -3.16 -1.65
C GLU A 61 -8.02 -4.37 -1.16
N ARG A 62 -7.86 -5.40 -2.01
CA ARG A 62 -7.09 -6.58 -1.65
C ARG A 62 -5.62 -6.26 -1.40
N ILE A 63 -5.00 -5.48 -2.28
CA ILE A 63 -3.61 -5.02 -2.11
C ILE A 63 -3.46 -4.23 -0.80
N PHE A 64 -4.39 -3.32 -0.52
CA PHE A 64 -4.39 -2.54 0.72
C PHE A 64 -4.48 -3.45 1.97
N LEU A 65 -5.38 -4.43 1.97
CA LEU A 65 -5.52 -5.38 3.07
C LEU A 65 -4.28 -6.27 3.26
N GLU A 66 -3.64 -6.69 2.16
CA GLU A 66 -2.39 -7.45 2.22
C GLU A 66 -1.23 -6.62 2.80
N GLN A 67 -1.13 -5.34 2.44
CA GLN A 67 -0.17 -4.41 3.04
C GLN A 67 -0.45 -4.18 4.53
N LEU A 68 -1.72 -4.04 4.91
CA LEU A 68 -2.13 -3.90 6.31
C LEU A 68 -1.75 -5.13 7.14
N ALA A 69 -2.02 -6.33 6.62
CA ALA A 69 -1.64 -7.59 7.27
C ALA A 69 -0.12 -7.73 7.42
N LEU A 70 0.67 -7.25 6.45
CA LEU A 70 2.12 -7.23 6.58
C LEU A 70 2.59 -6.29 7.70
N ILE A 71 2.01 -5.10 7.81
CA ILE A 71 2.34 -4.18 8.92
C ILE A 71 1.96 -4.80 10.26
N GLU A 72 0.77 -5.39 10.35
CA GLU A 72 0.29 -6.07 11.55
C GLU A 72 1.24 -7.19 11.99
N LYS A 73 1.72 -8.02 11.04
CA LYS A 73 2.72 -9.07 11.31
C LYS A 73 4.01 -8.55 11.94
N HIS A 74 4.40 -7.31 11.64
CA HIS A 74 5.64 -6.69 12.13
C HIS A 74 5.40 -5.58 13.17
N LYS A 75 4.17 -5.47 13.71
CA LYS A 75 3.73 -4.39 14.62
C LYS A 75 4.67 -4.21 15.82
N GLU A 76 5.07 -5.30 16.46
CA GLU A 76 5.93 -5.23 17.66
C GLU A 76 7.28 -4.58 17.36
N TRP A 77 7.87 -4.89 16.19
CA TRP A 77 9.14 -4.29 15.78
C TRP A 77 9.00 -2.78 15.56
N PHE A 78 7.91 -2.34 14.91
CA PHE A 78 7.64 -0.92 14.70
C PHE A 78 7.47 -0.17 16.02
N LEU A 79 6.69 -0.74 16.95
CA LEU A 79 6.47 -0.15 18.27
C LEU A 79 7.75 -0.08 19.10
N HIS A 80 8.51 -1.17 19.15
CA HIS A 80 9.74 -1.25 19.93
C HIS A 80 10.81 -0.26 19.44
N ASN A 81 10.93 -0.08 18.12
CA ASN A 81 11.94 0.79 17.52
C ASN A 81 11.44 2.23 17.29
N ASN A 82 10.21 2.55 17.70
CA ASN A 82 9.57 3.85 17.44
C ASN A 82 9.60 4.25 15.95
N ILE A 83 9.34 3.28 15.06
CA ILE A 83 9.33 3.46 13.61
C ILE A 83 7.89 3.54 13.12
N SER A 84 7.55 4.59 12.38
CA SER A 84 6.23 4.72 11.75
C SER A 84 6.17 3.92 10.45
N ALA A 85 5.05 3.23 10.19
CA ALA A 85 4.81 2.57 8.91
C ALA A 85 3.70 3.30 8.15
N THR A 86 3.93 3.64 6.88
CA THR A 86 2.97 4.33 6.01
C THR A 86 2.52 3.45 4.86
N ILE A 87 1.25 3.57 4.46
CA ILE A 87 0.66 2.93 3.28
C ILE A 87 0.08 4.04 2.40
N ASN A 88 0.35 4.00 1.10
CA ASN A 88 -0.29 4.89 0.15
C ASN A 88 -1.75 4.49 -0.07
N VAL A 89 -2.67 5.45 0.01
CA VAL A 89 -4.10 5.24 -0.17
C VAL A 89 -4.63 6.18 -1.24
N ASP A 90 -5.50 5.66 -2.11
CA ASP A 90 -6.24 6.47 -3.09
C ASP A 90 -7.64 6.83 -2.57
N ASP A 91 -8.41 7.60 -3.36
CA ASP A 91 -9.75 8.05 -2.95
C ASP A 91 -10.73 6.89 -2.68
N HIS A 92 -10.57 5.77 -3.38
CA HIS A 92 -11.40 4.58 -3.18
C HIS A 92 -11.10 3.96 -1.81
N ILE A 93 -9.82 3.73 -1.51
CA ILE A 93 -9.39 3.22 -0.21
C ILE A 93 -9.74 4.20 0.91
N LEU A 94 -9.62 5.51 0.70
CA LEU A 94 -10.04 6.51 1.68
C LEU A 94 -11.53 6.40 2.04
N ASN A 95 -12.39 6.01 1.09
CA ASN A 95 -13.79 5.73 1.37
C ASN A 95 -13.96 4.42 2.15
N LEU A 96 -13.20 3.38 1.83
CA LEU A 96 -13.15 2.13 2.61
C LEU A 96 -12.76 2.39 4.07
N LEU A 97 -11.78 3.28 4.31
CA LEU A 97 -11.35 3.69 5.65
C LEU A 97 -12.46 4.35 6.48
N ARG A 98 -13.57 4.78 5.86
CA ARG A 98 -14.72 5.34 6.59
C ARG A 98 -15.61 4.27 7.21
N GLN A 99 -15.55 3.03 6.71
CA GLN A 99 -16.34 1.91 7.20
C GLN A 99 -15.91 1.51 8.61
N LYS A 100 -16.90 1.19 9.46
CA LYS A 100 -16.68 0.93 10.90
C LYS A 100 -15.70 -0.22 11.14
N GLU A 101 -15.84 -1.32 10.41
CA GLU A 101 -14.99 -2.52 10.56
C GLU A 101 -13.51 -2.22 10.27
N ILE A 102 -13.24 -1.40 9.26
CA ILE A 102 -11.88 -1.02 8.88
C ILE A 102 -11.30 -0.01 9.87
N LYS A 103 -12.11 0.92 10.39
CA LYS A 103 -11.70 1.81 11.49
C LYS A 103 -11.31 1.02 12.74
N ASP A 104 -12.11 0.02 13.11
CA ASP A 104 -11.86 -0.80 14.29
C ASP A 104 -10.51 -1.56 14.15
N LYS A 105 -10.23 -2.10 12.95
CA LYS A 105 -8.91 -2.72 12.63
C LYS A 105 -7.75 -1.73 12.70
N ILE A 106 -7.91 -0.53 12.13
CA ILE A 106 -6.87 0.51 12.12
C ILE A 106 -6.56 1.00 13.53
N ALA A 107 -7.59 1.18 14.36
CA ALA A 107 -7.44 1.57 15.75
C ALA A 107 -6.65 0.53 16.56
N ALA A 108 -6.94 -0.77 16.36
CA ALA A 108 -6.19 -1.86 17.00
C ALA A 108 -4.70 -1.87 16.62
N LEU A 109 -4.35 -1.36 15.44
CA LEU A 109 -3.00 -1.28 14.92
C LEU A 109 -2.26 0.03 15.27
N HIS A 110 -2.89 0.95 16.02
CA HIS A 110 -2.35 2.28 16.32
C HIS A 110 -1.99 3.09 15.07
N LEU A 111 -2.65 2.81 13.94
CA LEU A 111 -2.42 3.49 12.68
C LEU A 111 -3.16 4.82 12.67
N ARG A 112 -2.50 5.87 12.18
CA ARG A 112 -3.09 7.20 12.01
C ARG A 112 -3.10 7.60 10.54
N PRO A 113 -4.23 8.04 9.99
CA PRO A 113 -4.26 8.64 8.66
C PRO A 113 -3.31 9.84 8.64
N PHE A 114 -2.34 9.83 7.73
CA PHE A 114 -1.43 10.95 7.50
C PHE A 114 -1.65 11.47 6.09
N ARG A 115 -2.03 12.74 5.97
CA ARG A 115 -2.02 13.45 4.69
C ARG A 115 -0.68 14.12 4.55
N SER A 116 0.09 13.71 3.54
CA SER A 116 1.30 14.41 3.18
C SER A 116 0.92 15.64 2.37
N ASP A 117 1.05 16.83 2.96
CA ASP A 117 1.05 18.09 2.23
C ASP A 117 2.37 18.20 1.44
N ARG A 118 2.54 17.38 0.40
CA ARG A 118 3.59 17.63 -0.60
C ARG A 118 3.16 18.86 -1.40
N LYS A 119 3.50 20.05 -0.92
CA LYS A 119 3.65 21.21 -1.81
C LYS A 119 4.73 20.83 -2.82
N ARG A 120 4.32 20.57 -4.06
CA ARG A 120 5.21 20.53 -5.22
C ARG A 120 5.73 21.93 -5.48
#